data_AF-C9LHN1-F1
#
_entry.id   AF-C9LHN1-F1
#
_cell.length_a   1.000
_cell.length_b   1.000
_cell.length_c   1.000
_cell.angle_alpha   90.00
_cell.angle_beta   90.00
_cell.angle_gamma   90.00
#
_symmetry.space_group_name_H-M   'P 1'
#
loop_
_entity.id
_entity.type
_entity.pdbx_description
1 polymer ?
#
loop_
_entity_poly.entity_id
_entity_poly.type
_entity_poly.pdbx_seq_one_letter_code
_entity_poly.pdbx_strand_id
1 'polypeptide(L)'
;MKTVCLYFEIHQNIHLKRYRFFDIGTDHYYYDDYENERSITETAEKSYIPALHTLIEMAERYGDFFKCAISLSGCAIEQLENHAPQVIELLQTLNETGCVEFLAEPYSHGFSSLKDQDYFKSEVRHLCDKVGELFGQKPKIFRNSCLVYDDEIGELVAGMGFKGMLAEGAKHILGWKSPHFVYNCSRNPNLKLLLRDYTLSENISYRFNDSSWSEYPLFADTYANWIAALPEEEQVINIFMELCTLGIFQPLSSNILEFFKALPEQLRQRGITFSTPSEICAKIKSAGDLSVEYPTSWADEERDLSPWLGNVMQQEAFNKLYSVSERVRICRNKRLQQDFDYLQASNNLHFMSTKPGSYGGYRGIYDTPYDAFINYMNILGDFITRVNNLFPNVDNEELNSLLTTIKNQEDELEIKDKEIEKLQHMMRHLETLEGEQTVKGTKKKTTVRKTKK
;
A
#
# COMPACT_ATOMS: atom_id res chain seq x y z
N MET A 1 -25.37 -2.80 16.26
CA MET A 1 -25.36 -3.79 15.16
C MET A 1 -23.90 -4.07 14.81
N LYS A 2 -23.54 -5.34 14.69
CA LYS A 2 -22.17 -5.75 14.36
C LYS A 2 -21.91 -5.66 12.85
N THR A 3 -20.66 -5.42 12.48
CA THR A 3 -20.23 -5.40 11.08
C THR A 3 -18.88 -6.09 10.92
N VAL A 4 -18.73 -6.86 9.84
CA VAL A 4 -17.47 -7.47 9.42
C VAL A 4 -16.79 -6.54 8.42
N CYS A 5 -15.53 -6.23 8.69
CA CYS A 5 -14.62 -5.57 7.76
C CYS A 5 -13.71 -6.65 7.18
N LEU A 6 -14.00 -7.07 5.94
CA LEU A 6 -13.21 -8.06 5.24
C LEU A 6 -12.15 -7.36 4.37
N TYR A 7 -10.87 -7.69 4.59
CA TYR A 7 -9.76 -7.09 3.87
C TYR A 7 -8.79 -8.15 3.34
N PHE A 8 -8.32 -7.93 2.10
CA PHE A 8 -7.31 -8.74 1.44
C PHE A 8 -6.10 -7.92 0.98
N GLU A 9 -4.90 -8.38 1.31
CA GLU A 9 -3.64 -7.86 0.75
C GLU A 9 -3.23 -8.65 -0.50
N ILE A 10 -2.79 -7.94 -1.54
CA ILE A 10 -2.12 -8.53 -2.71
C ILE A 10 -0.69 -7.98 -2.75
N HIS A 11 0.25 -8.82 -2.35
CA HIS A 11 1.66 -8.57 -2.51
C HIS A 11 2.34 -9.83 -3.04
N GLN A 12 3.30 -9.64 -3.95
CA GLN A 12 4.15 -10.70 -4.47
C GLN A 12 5.60 -10.24 -4.35
N ASN A 13 6.45 -11.18 -3.95
CA ASN A 13 7.88 -10.95 -3.88
C ASN A 13 8.49 -10.78 -5.28
N ILE A 14 9.42 -9.83 -5.42
CA ILE A 14 10.28 -9.74 -6.61
C ILE A 14 11.54 -10.56 -6.33
N HIS A 15 11.66 -11.67 -7.04
CA HIS A 15 12.82 -12.53 -7.03
C HIS A 15 14.06 -11.81 -7.55
N LEU A 16 15.06 -11.72 -6.69
CA LEU A 16 16.41 -11.33 -7.06
C LEU A 16 17.16 -12.56 -7.57
N LYS A 17 17.93 -12.41 -8.64
CA LYS A 17 18.80 -13.47 -9.16
C LYS A 17 19.99 -13.71 -8.24
N ARG A 18 20.66 -14.85 -8.42
CA ARG A 18 21.98 -15.07 -7.78
C ARG A 18 22.98 -14.05 -8.30
N TYR A 19 23.55 -13.28 -7.39
CA TYR A 19 24.41 -12.13 -7.64
C TYR A 19 25.66 -12.22 -6.76
N ARG A 20 26.79 -12.46 -7.43
CA ARG A 20 28.08 -12.73 -6.79
C ARG A 20 28.89 -11.45 -6.69
N PHE A 21 29.92 -11.49 -5.84
CA PHE A 21 30.85 -10.38 -5.68
C PHE A 21 31.47 -9.89 -7.00
N PHE A 22 31.76 -10.80 -7.93
CA PHE A 22 32.35 -10.46 -9.24
C PHE A 22 31.38 -9.75 -10.20
N ASP A 23 30.07 -9.81 -9.93
CA ASP A 23 29.06 -9.19 -10.77
C ASP A 23 28.97 -7.66 -10.48
N ILE A 24 29.43 -7.23 -9.29
CA ILE A 24 29.46 -5.82 -8.85
C ILE A 24 30.26 -4.96 -9.83
N GLY A 25 29.65 -3.87 -10.30
CA GLY A 25 30.23 -2.92 -11.24
C GLY A 25 30.16 -3.36 -12.71
N THR A 26 29.66 -4.57 -13.00
CA THR A 26 29.57 -5.10 -14.37
C THR A 26 28.15 -5.44 -14.79
N ASP A 27 27.32 -5.91 -13.85
CA ASP A 27 25.93 -6.30 -14.10
C ASP A 27 24.99 -5.51 -13.20
N HIS A 28 24.18 -4.65 -13.80
CA HIS A 28 23.25 -3.76 -13.09
C HIS A 28 21.79 -4.25 -13.16
N TYR A 29 21.57 -5.51 -13.56
CA TYR A 29 20.25 -6.12 -13.58
C TYR A 29 20.14 -7.17 -12.47
N TYR A 30 19.22 -7.00 -11.53
CA TYR A 30 19.21 -7.82 -10.29
C TYR A 30 18.13 -8.90 -10.25
N TYR A 31 17.24 -8.96 -11.24
CA TYR A 31 16.00 -9.72 -11.13
C TYR A 31 16.10 -11.08 -11.82
N ASP A 32 15.38 -12.05 -11.26
CA ASP A 32 15.17 -13.37 -11.85
C ASP A 32 13.83 -13.38 -12.59
N ASP A 33 13.85 -13.01 -13.87
CA ASP A 33 12.62 -12.83 -14.66
C ASP A 33 11.82 -14.12 -14.79
N TYR A 34 12.51 -15.26 -14.87
CA TYR A 34 11.86 -16.56 -14.97
C TYR A 34 11.11 -16.90 -13.69
N GLU A 35 11.75 -16.77 -12.52
CA GLU A 35 11.10 -17.05 -11.25
C GLU A 35 10.01 -16.01 -10.91
N ASN A 36 10.19 -14.75 -11.30
CA ASN A 36 9.17 -13.72 -11.20
C ASN A 36 7.92 -14.08 -12.01
N GLU A 37 8.06 -14.33 -13.31
CA GLU A 37 6.96 -14.74 -14.19
C GLU A 37 6.29 -16.02 -13.69
N ARG A 38 7.08 -17.04 -13.35
CA ARG A 38 6.58 -18.34 -12.89
C ARG A 38 5.76 -18.21 -11.60
N SER A 39 6.29 -17.50 -10.60
CA SER A 39 5.67 -17.40 -9.27
C SER A 39 4.37 -16.58 -9.28
N ILE A 40 4.33 -15.44 -9.99
CA ILE A 40 3.10 -14.64 -10.08
C ILE A 40 2.04 -15.33 -10.93
N THR A 41 2.42 -16.01 -12.02
CA THR A 41 1.48 -16.77 -12.86
C THR A 41 0.86 -17.92 -12.07
N GLU A 42 1.68 -18.68 -11.34
CA GLU A 42 1.20 -19.76 -10.48
C GLU A 42 0.24 -19.26 -9.39
N THR A 43 0.58 -18.14 -8.75
CA THR A 43 -0.26 -17.51 -7.72
C THR A 43 -1.57 -16.98 -8.30
N ALA A 44 -1.53 -16.39 -9.50
CA ALA A 44 -2.71 -15.92 -10.20
C ALA A 44 -3.67 -17.08 -10.52
N GLU A 45 -3.17 -18.16 -11.12
CA GLU A 45 -3.98 -19.31 -11.52
C GLU A 45 -4.58 -20.07 -10.34
N LYS A 46 -3.77 -20.30 -9.30
CA LYS A 46 -4.18 -21.13 -8.16
C LYS A 46 -4.93 -20.36 -7.08
N SER A 47 -4.82 -19.04 -7.05
CA SER A 47 -5.43 -18.23 -6.00
C SER A 47 -6.14 -16.98 -6.50
N TYR A 48 -5.46 -15.98 -7.05
CA TYR A 48 -6.09 -14.67 -7.29
C TYR A 48 -7.29 -14.76 -8.22
N ILE A 49 -7.18 -15.51 -9.33
CA ILE A 49 -8.27 -15.66 -10.29
C ILE A 49 -9.48 -16.37 -9.66
N PRO A 50 -9.36 -17.58 -9.06
CA PRO A 50 -10.46 -18.23 -8.36
C PRO A 50 -11.07 -17.39 -7.22
N ALA A 51 -10.22 -16.71 -6.46
CA ALA A 51 -10.65 -15.86 -5.35
C ALA A 51 -11.46 -14.66 -5.85
N LEU A 52 -10.97 -13.93 -6.86
CA LEU A 52 -11.66 -12.76 -7.41
C LEU A 52 -12.98 -13.14 -8.08
N HIS A 53 -13.03 -14.26 -8.82
CA HIS A 53 -14.31 -14.78 -9.33
C HIS A 53 -15.31 -15.06 -8.20
N THR A 54 -14.85 -15.61 -7.08
CA THR A 54 -15.69 -15.85 -5.91
C THR A 54 -16.20 -14.54 -5.30
N LEU A 55 -15.33 -13.53 -5.16
CA LEU A 55 -15.71 -12.21 -4.64
C LEU A 55 -16.70 -11.48 -5.56
N ILE A 56 -16.52 -11.59 -6.89
CA ILE A 56 -17.46 -11.05 -7.89
C ILE A 56 -18.81 -11.74 -7.78
N GLU A 57 -18.85 -13.08 -7.70
CA GLU A 57 -20.10 -13.84 -7.52
C GLU A 57 -20.83 -13.41 -6.24
N MET A 58 -20.10 -13.19 -5.15
CA MET A 58 -20.66 -12.67 -3.90
C MET A 58 -21.21 -11.25 -4.07
N ALA A 59 -20.47 -10.36 -4.74
CA ALA A 59 -20.91 -8.99 -5.00
C ALA A 59 -22.18 -8.96 -5.88
N GLU A 60 -22.24 -9.74 -6.94
CA GLU A 60 -23.42 -9.84 -7.81
C GLU A 60 -24.63 -10.41 -7.08
N ARG A 61 -24.43 -11.41 -6.22
CA ARG A 61 -25.51 -12.10 -5.50
C ARG A 61 -26.09 -11.26 -4.36
N TYR A 62 -25.26 -10.53 -3.64
CA TYR A 62 -25.65 -9.83 -2.41
C TYR A 62 -25.74 -8.30 -2.58
N GLY A 63 -25.24 -7.75 -3.69
CA GLY A 63 -25.18 -6.30 -3.93
C GLY A 63 -24.52 -5.56 -2.76
N ASP A 64 -25.06 -4.39 -2.43
CA ASP A 64 -24.60 -3.51 -1.34
C ASP A 64 -24.51 -4.17 0.05
N PHE A 65 -25.05 -5.39 0.25
CA PHE A 65 -24.87 -6.11 1.50
C PHE A 65 -23.44 -6.65 1.67
N PHE A 66 -22.83 -7.17 0.60
CA PHE A 66 -21.46 -7.68 0.66
C PHE A 66 -20.48 -6.57 0.33
N LYS A 67 -19.43 -6.43 1.15
CA LYS A 67 -18.37 -5.45 0.94
C LYS A 67 -17.03 -6.01 1.36
N CYS A 68 -15.98 -5.61 0.67
CA CYS A 68 -14.62 -5.92 1.04
C CYS A 68 -13.67 -4.74 0.75
N ALA A 69 -12.44 -4.86 1.24
CA ALA A 69 -11.35 -3.97 0.90
C ALA A 69 -10.18 -4.77 0.33
N ILE A 70 -9.46 -4.17 -0.61
CA ILE A 70 -8.25 -4.75 -1.20
C ILE A 70 -7.13 -3.71 -1.16
N SER A 71 -5.93 -4.14 -0.80
CA SER A 71 -4.70 -3.35 -1.02
C SER A 71 -3.79 -4.10 -1.99
N LEU A 72 -3.11 -3.35 -2.85
CA LEU A 72 -2.09 -3.88 -3.74
C LEU A 72 -0.84 -3.03 -3.61
N SER A 73 0.30 -3.67 -3.35
CA SER A 73 1.60 -2.97 -3.45
C SER A 73 1.89 -2.60 -4.90
N GLY A 74 2.65 -1.54 -5.11
CA GLY A 74 3.07 -1.12 -6.45
C GLY A 74 3.89 -2.19 -7.17
N CYS A 75 4.80 -2.84 -6.43
CA CYS A 75 5.55 -3.99 -6.94
C CYS A 75 4.65 -5.12 -7.44
N ALA A 76 3.57 -5.44 -6.71
CA ALA A 76 2.61 -6.46 -7.15
C ALA A 76 1.81 -6.00 -8.36
N ILE A 77 1.41 -4.72 -8.43
CA ILE A 77 0.73 -4.17 -9.60
C ILE A 77 1.60 -4.36 -10.85
N GLU A 78 2.89 -4.01 -10.79
CA GLU A 78 3.78 -4.16 -11.94
C GLU A 78 3.99 -5.63 -12.35
N GLN A 79 4.10 -6.55 -11.39
CA GLN A 79 4.18 -7.99 -11.68
C GLN A 79 2.90 -8.49 -12.36
N LEU A 80 1.72 -8.05 -11.90
CA LEU A 80 0.44 -8.39 -12.51
C LEU A 80 0.31 -7.79 -13.92
N GLU A 81 0.68 -6.53 -14.13
CA GLU A 81 0.64 -5.88 -15.45
C GLU A 81 1.52 -6.62 -16.47
N ASN A 82 2.68 -7.13 -16.06
CA ASN A 82 3.62 -7.80 -16.95
C ASN A 82 3.26 -9.27 -17.22
N HIS A 83 2.77 -10.00 -16.20
CA HIS A 83 2.71 -11.47 -16.26
C HIS A 83 1.31 -12.05 -16.02
N ALA A 84 0.39 -11.31 -15.40
CA ALA A 84 -0.96 -11.78 -15.11
C ALA A 84 -2.04 -10.66 -15.21
N PRO A 85 -2.14 -9.95 -16.35
CA PRO A 85 -3.01 -8.79 -16.50
C PRO A 85 -4.50 -9.11 -16.27
N GLN A 86 -4.91 -10.36 -16.50
CA GLN A 86 -6.26 -10.85 -16.22
C GLN A 86 -6.68 -10.66 -14.75
N VAL A 87 -5.74 -10.63 -13.80
CA VAL A 87 -6.04 -10.35 -12.38
C VAL A 87 -6.46 -8.89 -12.19
N ILE A 88 -5.80 -7.95 -12.89
CA ILE A 88 -6.18 -6.52 -12.87
C ILE A 88 -7.56 -6.33 -13.50
N GLU A 89 -7.86 -7.01 -14.60
CA GLU A 89 -9.18 -6.99 -15.24
C GLU A 89 -10.30 -7.51 -14.31
N LEU A 90 -10.02 -8.57 -13.54
CA LEU A 90 -10.97 -9.07 -12.53
C LEU A 90 -11.14 -8.11 -11.36
N LEU A 91 -10.07 -7.44 -10.91
CA LEU A 91 -10.15 -6.41 -9.87
C LEU A 91 -10.98 -5.20 -10.36
N GLN A 92 -10.83 -4.81 -11.62
CA GLN A 92 -11.67 -3.79 -12.25
C GLN A 92 -13.14 -4.24 -12.35
N THR A 93 -13.38 -5.50 -12.71
CA THR A 93 -14.73 -6.08 -12.73
C THR A 93 -15.36 -6.06 -11.33
N LEU A 94 -14.61 -6.45 -10.29
CA LEU A 94 -15.08 -6.36 -8.90
C LEU A 94 -15.34 -4.90 -8.50
N ASN A 95 -14.49 -3.96 -8.92
CA ASN A 95 -14.67 -2.53 -8.69
C ASN A 95 -15.97 -1.98 -9.28
N GLU A 96 -16.34 -2.41 -10.50
CA GLU A 96 -17.58 -2.00 -11.17
C GLU A 96 -18.85 -2.41 -10.41
N THR A 97 -18.78 -3.45 -9.57
CA THR A 97 -19.90 -3.84 -8.70
C THR A 97 -20.20 -2.83 -7.59
N GLY A 98 -19.27 -1.92 -7.28
CA GLY A 98 -19.37 -0.96 -6.19
C GLY A 98 -19.16 -1.54 -4.78
N CYS A 99 -18.82 -2.84 -4.67
CA CYS A 99 -18.72 -3.55 -3.40
C CYS A 99 -17.29 -3.54 -2.78
N VAL A 100 -16.28 -3.05 -3.50
CA VAL A 100 -14.87 -3.05 -3.06
C VAL A 100 -14.32 -1.64 -2.87
N GLU A 101 -13.54 -1.45 -1.81
CA GLU A 101 -12.70 -0.26 -1.59
C GLU A 101 -11.21 -0.62 -1.77
N PHE A 102 -10.47 0.20 -2.51
CA PHE A 102 -9.01 0.07 -2.62
C PHE A 102 -8.28 0.94 -1.58
N LEU A 103 -7.34 0.33 -0.84
CA LEU A 103 -6.55 1.00 0.18
C LEU A 103 -5.19 1.45 -0.38
N ALA A 104 -4.53 2.33 0.36
CA ALA A 104 -3.15 2.71 0.08
C ALA A 104 -2.18 1.94 0.98
N GLU A 105 -1.01 1.64 0.43
CA GLU A 105 0.17 1.07 1.10
C GLU A 105 1.47 1.67 0.52
N PRO A 106 2.65 1.36 1.06
CA PRO A 106 3.92 1.69 0.42
C PRO A 106 4.04 1.02 -0.96
N TYR A 107 4.53 1.74 -1.98
CA TYR A 107 4.65 1.21 -3.34
C TYR A 107 5.57 -0.02 -3.38
N SER A 108 6.64 0.04 -2.60
CA SER A 108 7.65 -1.02 -2.48
C SER A 108 7.21 -2.21 -1.63
N HIS A 109 6.13 -2.08 -0.87
CA HIS A 109 5.82 -2.95 0.28
C HIS A 109 7.02 -3.09 1.27
N GLY A 110 7.81 -2.01 1.40
CA GLY A 110 8.96 -1.91 2.28
C GLY A 110 8.68 -1.12 3.56
N PHE A 111 9.74 -0.91 4.33
CA PHE A 111 9.66 -0.25 5.65
C PHE A 111 10.21 1.18 5.66
N SER A 112 9.96 1.95 4.59
CA SER A 112 10.41 3.35 4.48
C SER A 112 9.82 4.23 5.57
N SER A 113 8.61 3.91 6.05
CA SER A 113 7.98 4.56 7.21
C SER A 113 8.83 4.57 8.48
N LEU A 114 9.76 3.62 8.63
CA LEU A 114 10.66 3.51 9.79
C LEU A 114 11.98 4.27 9.63
N LYS A 115 12.33 4.75 8.42
CA LYS A 115 13.66 5.32 8.13
C LYS A 115 13.67 6.63 7.38
N ASP A 116 12.79 6.81 6.40
CA ASP A 116 12.76 7.99 5.54
C ASP A 116 11.31 8.41 5.30
N GLN A 117 10.85 9.38 6.09
CA GLN A 117 9.49 9.89 6.03
C GLN A 117 9.16 10.57 4.70
N ASP A 118 10.14 11.19 4.04
CA ASP A 118 9.90 11.90 2.78
C ASP A 118 9.84 10.93 1.61
N TYR A 119 10.67 9.89 1.61
CA TYR A 119 10.55 8.78 0.66
C TYR A 119 9.22 8.07 0.85
N PHE A 120 8.87 7.70 2.09
CA PHE A 120 7.59 7.07 2.43
C PHE A 120 6.39 7.86 1.90
N LYS A 121 6.34 9.18 2.15
CA LYS A 121 5.27 10.04 1.61
C LYS A 121 5.23 10.04 0.08
N SER A 122 6.39 9.97 -0.57
CA SER A 122 6.51 9.98 -2.03
C SER A 122 5.96 8.70 -2.63
N GLU A 123 6.38 7.53 -2.13
CA GLU A 123 5.95 6.24 -2.68
C GLU A 123 4.47 5.97 -2.42
N VAL A 124 3.94 6.37 -1.25
CA VAL A 124 2.51 6.21 -0.96
C VAL A 124 1.66 7.09 -1.88
N ARG A 125 2.12 8.31 -2.20
CA ARG A 125 1.44 9.15 -3.21
C ARG A 125 1.47 8.49 -4.58
N HIS A 126 2.63 7.96 -4.97
CA HIS A 126 2.77 7.24 -6.24
C HIS A 126 1.79 6.07 -6.34
N LEU A 127 1.64 5.28 -5.27
CA LEU A 127 0.65 4.21 -5.24
C LEU A 127 -0.78 4.76 -5.32
N CYS A 128 -1.13 5.82 -4.59
CA CYS A 128 -2.46 6.42 -4.66
C CYS A 128 -2.82 6.86 -6.07
N ASP A 129 -1.86 7.44 -6.80
CA ASP A 129 -2.03 7.84 -8.19
C ASP A 129 -2.26 6.61 -9.09
N LYS A 130 -1.45 5.55 -8.93
CA LYS A 130 -1.61 4.29 -9.67
C LYS A 130 -2.96 3.61 -9.41
N VAL A 131 -3.44 3.59 -8.16
CA VAL A 131 -4.77 3.08 -7.81
C VAL A 131 -5.87 3.94 -8.45
N GLY A 132 -5.69 5.26 -8.49
CA GLY A 132 -6.59 6.18 -9.18
C GLY A 132 -6.65 5.93 -10.69
N GLU A 133 -5.51 5.67 -11.32
CA GLU A 133 -5.41 5.32 -12.75
C GLU A 133 -6.10 3.99 -13.07
N LEU A 134 -5.87 2.95 -12.27
CA LEU A 134 -6.37 1.59 -12.53
C LEU A 134 -7.86 1.41 -12.18
N PHE A 135 -8.32 2.01 -11.09
CA PHE A 135 -9.63 1.72 -10.49
C PHE A 135 -10.53 2.95 -10.34
N GLY A 136 -10.05 4.16 -10.67
CA GLY A 136 -10.84 5.39 -10.51
C GLY A 136 -11.17 5.74 -9.05
N GLN A 137 -10.56 5.05 -8.08
CA GLN A 137 -10.72 5.30 -6.65
C GLN A 137 -9.55 6.12 -6.10
N LYS A 138 -9.84 7.04 -5.20
CA LYS A 138 -8.82 7.70 -4.37
C LYS A 138 -8.81 7.05 -2.99
N PRO A 139 -7.74 6.33 -2.60
CA PRO A 139 -7.66 5.70 -1.29
C PRO A 139 -7.86 6.71 -0.15
N LYS A 140 -8.67 6.32 0.84
CA LYS A 140 -8.95 7.12 2.04
C LYS A 140 -8.40 6.49 3.32
N ILE A 141 -8.04 5.22 3.22
CA ILE A 141 -7.59 4.37 4.31
C ILE A 141 -6.22 3.83 3.94
N PHE A 142 -5.35 3.78 4.93
CA PHE A 142 -3.98 3.33 4.77
C PHE A 142 -3.77 1.98 5.45
N ARG A 143 -2.99 1.09 4.85
CA ARG A 143 -2.37 -0.04 5.52
C ARG A 143 -0.87 0.03 5.20
N ASN A 144 0.02 -0.13 6.17
CA ASN A 144 1.48 0.09 5.95
C ASN A 144 2.13 -1.04 5.11
N SER A 145 3.33 -1.53 5.37
CA SER A 145 3.71 -2.91 5.01
C SER A 145 3.60 -3.83 6.23
N CYS A 146 3.14 -5.07 6.07
CA CYS A 146 3.00 -6.09 7.14
C CYS A 146 2.24 -5.69 8.44
N LEU A 147 1.11 -4.98 8.30
CA LEU A 147 0.41 -4.12 9.29
C LEU A 147 1.29 -3.35 10.29
N VAL A 148 2.44 -2.84 9.84
CA VAL A 148 3.36 -2.11 10.73
C VAL A 148 2.75 -0.80 11.23
N TYR A 149 2.66 -0.65 12.56
CA TYR A 149 2.08 0.51 13.22
C TYR A 149 2.79 0.83 14.54
N ASP A 150 3.10 2.11 14.71
CA ASP A 150 3.32 2.80 15.98
C ASP A 150 2.65 4.19 15.94
N ASP A 151 2.69 4.91 17.05
CA ASP A 151 2.07 6.23 17.17
C ASP A 151 2.70 7.27 16.21
N GLU A 152 4.00 7.16 15.87
CA GLU A 152 4.70 8.09 14.98
C GLU A 152 4.29 7.91 13.52
N ILE A 153 4.21 6.65 13.07
CA ILE A 153 3.66 6.28 11.77
C ILE A 153 2.20 6.74 11.69
N GLY A 154 1.43 6.56 12.76
CA GLY A 154 0.06 7.07 12.84
C GLY A 154 -0.03 8.58 12.62
N GLU A 155 0.82 9.37 13.27
CA GLU A 155 0.88 10.83 13.07
C GLU A 155 1.25 11.19 11.61
N LEU A 156 2.21 10.48 11.04
CA LEU A 156 2.67 10.66 9.66
C LEU A 156 1.56 10.43 8.65
N VAL A 157 0.87 9.28 8.78
CA VAL A 157 -0.26 8.87 7.93
C VAL A 157 -1.43 9.84 8.08
N ALA A 158 -1.72 10.29 9.30
CA ALA A 158 -2.74 11.31 9.54
C ALA A 158 -2.40 12.63 8.84
N GLY A 159 -1.13 13.06 8.87
CA GLY A 159 -0.63 14.25 8.19
C GLY A 159 -0.73 14.18 6.66
N MET A 160 -0.80 12.98 6.09
CA MET A 160 -1.05 12.76 4.66
C MET A 160 -2.53 12.84 4.28
N GLY A 161 -3.44 12.95 5.26
CA GLY A 161 -4.87 13.17 5.06
C GLY A 161 -5.74 11.92 5.07
N PHE A 162 -5.16 10.74 5.34
CA PHE A 162 -5.91 9.49 5.52
C PHE A 162 -6.87 9.57 6.71
N LYS A 163 -8.01 8.87 6.61
CA LYS A 163 -9.08 8.89 7.62
C LYS A 163 -8.99 7.74 8.61
N GLY A 164 -8.33 6.67 8.21
CA GLY A 164 -8.08 5.53 9.09
C GLY A 164 -6.89 4.71 8.60
N MET A 165 -6.40 3.87 9.50
CA MET A 165 -5.30 2.97 9.27
C MET A 165 -5.63 1.58 9.81
N LEU A 166 -5.26 0.55 9.05
CA LEU A 166 -5.33 -0.84 9.53
C LEU A 166 -4.08 -1.14 10.38
N ALA A 167 -4.28 -1.78 11.52
CA ALA A 167 -3.20 -2.20 12.42
C ALA A 167 -3.49 -3.57 13.04
N GLU A 168 -2.49 -4.19 13.66
CA GLU A 168 -2.66 -5.48 14.33
C GLU A 168 -3.31 -5.32 15.71
N GLY A 169 -4.25 -6.22 16.05
CA GLY A 169 -4.83 -6.34 17.40
C GLY A 169 -3.89 -7.08 18.35
N ALA A 170 -2.66 -6.58 18.50
CA ALA A 170 -1.62 -7.24 19.29
C ALA A 170 -2.02 -7.29 20.78
N LYS A 171 -2.05 -8.50 21.35
CA LYS A 171 -2.43 -8.72 22.76
C LYS A 171 -1.64 -7.89 23.76
N HIS A 172 -0.33 -7.76 23.52
CA HIS A 172 0.57 -7.02 24.39
C HIS A 172 0.32 -5.50 24.37
N ILE A 173 -0.31 -4.99 23.31
CA ILE A 173 -0.76 -3.58 23.21
C ILE A 173 -2.17 -3.41 23.79
N LEU A 174 -3.09 -4.31 23.45
CA LEU A 174 -4.49 -4.17 23.84
C LEU A 174 -4.69 -4.40 25.35
N GLY A 175 -3.93 -5.30 25.96
CA GLY A 175 -4.13 -5.69 27.36
C GLY A 175 -5.54 -6.25 27.56
N TRP A 176 -6.40 -5.49 28.26
CA TRP A 176 -7.81 -5.84 28.49
C TRP A 176 -8.78 -5.24 27.45
N LYS A 177 -8.28 -4.37 26.56
CA LYS A 177 -9.06 -3.77 25.47
C LYS A 177 -9.36 -4.82 24.40
N SER A 178 -10.40 -4.59 23.60
CA SER A 178 -10.82 -5.49 22.51
C SER A 178 -10.38 -4.95 21.15
N PRO A 179 -9.93 -5.80 20.19
CA PRO A 179 -9.68 -5.37 18.81
C PRO A 179 -10.97 -4.94 18.08
N HIS A 180 -12.14 -5.24 18.66
CA HIS A 180 -13.44 -5.02 18.01
C HIS A 180 -14.03 -3.61 18.17
N PHE A 181 -13.26 -2.70 18.76
CA PHE A 181 -13.58 -1.27 18.81
C PHE A 181 -12.76 -0.51 17.77
N VAL A 182 -13.32 0.62 17.32
CA VAL A 182 -12.55 1.61 16.58
C VAL A 182 -11.76 2.44 17.59
N TYR A 183 -10.45 2.55 17.39
CA TYR A 183 -9.61 3.45 18.18
C TYR A 183 -9.20 4.66 17.35
N ASN A 184 -8.47 5.59 17.95
CA ASN A 184 -7.73 6.62 17.23
C ASN A 184 -6.26 6.61 17.62
N CYS A 185 -5.42 7.11 16.71
CA CYS A 185 -4.01 7.36 17.01
C CYS A 185 -3.89 8.33 18.20
N SER A 186 -3.00 8.01 19.14
CA SER A 186 -2.75 8.82 20.33
C SER A 186 -2.17 10.21 19.98
N ARG A 187 -1.29 10.26 18.98
CA ARG A 187 -0.62 11.49 18.51
C ARG A 187 -1.47 12.32 17.55
N ASN A 188 -2.45 11.70 16.87
CA ASN A 188 -3.39 12.42 16.02
C ASN A 188 -4.80 11.78 16.02
N PRO A 189 -5.73 12.28 16.86
CA PRO A 189 -7.08 11.70 16.99
C PRO A 189 -7.95 11.72 15.74
N ASN A 190 -7.54 12.45 14.69
CA ASN A 190 -8.26 12.46 13.41
C ASN A 190 -8.07 11.17 12.60
N LEU A 191 -7.04 10.38 12.91
CA LEU A 191 -6.79 9.09 12.27
C LEU A 191 -7.39 7.98 13.13
N LYS A 192 -8.36 7.25 12.57
CA LYS A 192 -8.95 6.08 13.20
C LYS A 192 -8.08 4.83 12.99
N LEU A 193 -8.13 3.90 13.93
CA LEU A 193 -7.42 2.64 13.86
C LEU A 193 -8.44 1.49 13.85
N LEU A 194 -8.31 0.61 12.87
CA LEU A 194 -9.07 -0.64 12.76
C LEU A 194 -8.11 -1.79 13.04
N LEU A 195 -8.31 -2.45 14.18
CA LEU A 195 -7.41 -3.49 14.66
C LEU A 195 -7.87 -4.85 14.18
N ARG A 196 -6.97 -5.60 13.54
CA ARG A 196 -7.21 -6.98 13.13
C ARG A 196 -7.60 -7.84 14.33
N ASP A 197 -8.65 -8.65 14.19
CA ASP A 197 -8.81 -9.82 15.06
C ASP A 197 -7.91 -10.93 14.51
N TYR A 198 -6.72 -11.07 15.08
CA TYR A 198 -5.77 -12.07 14.64
C TYR A 198 -6.31 -13.50 14.80
N THR A 199 -7.17 -13.76 15.80
CA THR A 199 -7.70 -15.10 16.05
C THR A 199 -8.68 -15.49 14.95
N LEU A 200 -9.69 -14.64 14.71
CA LEU A 200 -10.67 -14.89 13.66
C LEU A 200 -10.06 -14.83 12.26
N SER A 201 -9.03 -14.00 12.04
CA SER A 201 -8.29 -13.96 10.77
C SER A 201 -7.48 -15.23 10.55
N GLU A 202 -6.69 -15.69 11.53
CA GLU A 202 -5.86 -16.90 11.42
C GLU A 202 -6.67 -18.19 11.39
N ASN A 203 -7.88 -18.21 11.95
CA ASN A 203 -8.79 -19.35 11.80
C ASN A 203 -9.10 -19.63 10.33
N ILE A 204 -9.08 -18.59 9.49
CA ILE A 204 -9.20 -18.72 8.03
C ILE A 204 -7.81 -18.86 7.40
N SER A 205 -6.87 -17.95 7.71
CA SER A 205 -5.63 -17.87 6.94
C SER A 205 -4.63 -18.99 7.25
N TYR A 206 -4.68 -19.55 8.45
CA TYR A 206 -3.73 -20.55 8.92
C TYR A 206 -4.40 -21.89 9.25
N ARG A 207 -5.46 -21.90 10.06
CA ARG A 207 -6.04 -23.13 10.64
C ARG A 207 -7.13 -23.79 9.80
N PHE A 208 -7.60 -23.16 8.73
CA PHE A 208 -8.82 -23.57 8.02
C PHE A 208 -8.79 -25.04 7.55
N ASN A 209 -7.64 -25.49 7.03
CA ASN A 209 -7.43 -26.86 6.57
C ASN A 209 -6.59 -27.71 7.53
N ASP A 210 -6.45 -27.30 8.80
CA ASP A 210 -5.70 -28.04 9.82
C ASP A 210 -6.58 -29.07 10.51
N SER A 211 -6.44 -30.35 10.12
CA SER A 211 -7.21 -31.46 10.71
C SER A 211 -6.85 -31.79 12.16
N SER A 212 -5.79 -31.18 12.71
CA SER A 212 -5.46 -31.30 14.13
C SER A 212 -6.13 -30.22 15.01
N TRP A 213 -6.68 -29.17 14.39
CA TRP A 213 -7.39 -28.11 15.10
C TRP A 213 -8.77 -28.57 15.56
N SER A 214 -9.14 -28.27 16.81
CA SER A 214 -10.38 -28.76 17.43
C SER A 214 -11.67 -28.30 16.75
N GLU A 215 -11.61 -27.21 16.00
CA GLU A 215 -12.76 -26.65 15.27
C GLU A 215 -12.78 -27.07 13.79
N TYR A 216 -11.88 -27.97 13.36
CA TYR A 216 -11.88 -28.48 11.99
C TYR A 216 -12.96 -29.55 11.78
N PRO A 217 -13.71 -29.53 10.66
CA PRO A 217 -13.65 -28.52 9.60
C PRO A 217 -14.38 -27.22 9.99
N LEU A 218 -13.84 -26.07 9.56
CA LEU A 218 -14.45 -24.77 9.83
C LEU A 218 -15.62 -24.49 8.86
N PHE A 219 -16.83 -24.39 9.41
CA PHE A 219 -18.02 -24.02 8.66
C PHE A 219 -18.40 -22.54 8.83
N ALA A 220 -19.04 -21.96 7.80
CA ALA A 220 -19.46 -20.57 7.80
C ALA A 220 -20.51 -20.23 8.87
N ASP A 221 -21.39 -21.17 9.24
CA ASP A 221 -22.38 -21.00 10.30
C ASP A 221 -21.71 -20.99 11.69
N THR A 222 -20.75 -21.88 11.92
CA THR A 222 -19.90 -21.88 13.13
C THR A 222 -19.16 -20.56 13.27
N TYR A 223 -18.51 -20.11 12.18
CA TYR A 223 -17.77 -18.84 12.18
C TYR A 223 -18.69 -17.64 12.45
N ALA A 224 -19.86 -17.59 11.81
CA ALA A 224 -20.84 -16.53 12.02
C ALA A 224 -21.45 -16.57 13.45
N ASN A 225 -21.61 -17.77 14.05
CA ASN A 225 -22.02 -17.92 15.45
C ASN A 225 -21.00 -17.33 16.41
N TRP A 226 -19.70 -17.55 16.19
CA TRP A 226 -18.65 -16.95 17.01
C TRP A 226 -18.73 -15.41 16.99
N ILE A 227 -18.88 -14.82 15.80
CA ILE A 227 -19.02 -13.37 15.66
C ILE A 227 -20.29 -12.85 16.34
N ALA A 228 -21.41 -13.57 16.20
CA ALA A 228 -22.67 -13.19 16.82
C ALA A 228 -22.58 -13.21 18.36
N ALA A 229 -21.84 -14.19 18.92
CA ALA A 229 -21.67 -14.41 20.35
C ALA A 229 -20.76 -13.39 21.04
N LEU A 230 -19.99 -12.59 20.30
CA LEU A 230 -19.22 -11.48 20.87
C LEU A 230 -20.15 -10.48 21.61
N PRO A 231 -19.66 -9.72 22.59
CA PRO A 231 -20.44 -8.68 23.28
C PRO A 231 -21.14 -7.70 22.32
N GLU A 232 -22.26 -7.10 22.73
CA GLU A 232 -23.05 -6.21 21.85
C GLU A 232 -22.30 -4.89 21.54
N GLU A 233 -21.47 -4.46 22.49
CA GLU A 233 -20.62 -3.28 22.38
C GLU A 233 -19.50 -3.47 21.36
N GLU A 234 -19.08 -4.71 21.11
CA GLU A 234 -18.05 -5.07 20.14
C GLU A 234 -18.64 -5.11 18.72
N GLN A 235 -18.59 -3.95 18.06
CA GLN A 235 -19.35 -3.71 16.83
C GLN A 235 -18.57 -3.96 15.54
N VAL A 236 -17.23 -3.94 15.56
CA VAL A 236 -16.40 -3.99 14.35
C VAL A 236 -15.52 -5.23 14.38
N ILE A 237 -15.71 -6.14 13.44
CA ILE A 237 -14.94 -7.38 13.38
C ILE A 237 -14.05 -7.35 12.14
N ASN A 238 -12.77 -7.12 12.37
CA ASN A 238 -11.76 -6.90 11.34
C ASN A 238 -11.08 -8.22 10.96
N ILE A 239 -11.42 -8.75 9.78
CA ILE A 239 -10.91 -10.02 9.26
C ILE A 239 -9.95 -9.71 8.11
N PHE A 240 -8.65 -9.70 8.43
CA PHE A 240 -7.60 -9.19 7.55
C PHE A 240 -6.62 -10.33 7.20
N MET A 241 -6.38 -10.54 5.91
CA MET A 241 -5.48 -11.59 5.42
C MET A 241 -4.90 -11.25 4.04
N GLU A 242 -3.96 -12.06 3.55
CA GLU A 242 -3.51 -11.98 2.15
C GLU A 242 -4.52 -12.69 1.24
N LEU A 243 -4.73 -12.21 0.01
CA LEU A 243 -5.63 -12.85 -0.96
C LEU A 243 -5.14 -14.25 -1.34
N CYS A 244 -3.82 -14.47 -1.35
CA CYS A 244 -3.19 -15.77 -1.60
C CYS A 244 -3.59 -16.83 -0.56
N THR A 245 -4.20 -16.43 0.58
CA THR A 245 -4.87 -17.34 1.50
C THR A 245 -5.85 -18.25 0.76
N LEU A 246 -6.60 -17.71 -0.20
CA LEU A 246 -7.63 -18.41 -0.95
C LEU A 246 -7.01 -19.15 -2.14
N GLY A 247 -6.41 -20.31 -1.90
CA GLY A 247 -5.87 -21.18 -2.95
C GLY A 247 -4.40 -21.57 -2.79
N ILE A 248 -3.55 -20.70 -2.21
CA ILE A 248 -2.16 -21.05 -1.87
C ILE A 248 -2.05 -21.55 -0.43
N PHE A 249 -2.36 -20.71 0.57
CA PHE A 249 -2.24 -21.14 1.98
C PHE A 249 -3.33 -22.14 2.36
N GLN A 250 -4.56 -21.91 1.86
CA GLN A 250 -5.66 -22.84 1.96
C GLN A 250 -5.99 -23.36 0.56
N PRO A 251 -5.56 -24.58 0.18
CA PRO A 251 -5.76 -25.12 -1.16
C PRO A 251 -7.23 -25.11 -1.57
N LEU A 252 -7.52 -24.93 -2.86
CA LEU A 252 -8.91 -24.90 -3.35
C LEU A 252 -9.71 -26.17 -2.98
N SER A 253 -9.03 -27.32 -2.87
CA SER A 253 -9.61 -28.59 -2.42
C SER A 253 -10.11 -28.60 -0.97
N SER A 254 -9.72 -27.61 -0.15
CA SER A 254 -10.23 -27.43 1.22
C SER A 254 -11.67 -26.88 1.27
N ASN A 255 -12.24 -26.51 0.11
CA ASN A 255 -13.54 -25.82 0.00
C ASN A 255 -13.56 -24.42 0.63
N ILE A 256 -12.39 -23.77 0.75
CA ILE A 256 -12.29 -22.39 1.23
C ILE A 256 -13.19 -21.41 0.46
N LEU A 257 -13.31 -21.57 -0.86
CA LEU A 257 -14.16 -20.70 -1.68
C LEU A 257 -15.65 -20.89 -1.33
N GLU A 258 -16.10 -22.11 -1.09
CA GLU A 258 -17.48 -22.40 -0.68
C GLU A 258 -17.80 -21.85 0.71
N PHE A 259 -16.83 -21.87 1.62
CA PHE A 259 -16.94 -21.18 2.91
C PHE A 259 -17.22 -19.68 2.72
N PHE A 260 -16.45 -18.99 1.86
CA PHE A 260 -16.66 -17.58 1.58
C PHE A 260 -18.01 -17.29 0.91
N LYS A 261 -18.45 -18.12 -0.04
CA LYS A 261 -19.77 -17.98 -0.67
C LYS A 261 -20.92 -18.12 0.31
N ALA A 262 -20.78 -18.97 1.33
CA ALA A 262 -21.81 -19.20 2.34
C ALA A 262 -21.83 -18.11 3.43
N LEU A 263 -20.69 -17.47 3.71
CA LEU A 263 -20.51 -16.55 4.84
C LEU A 263 -21.49 -15.36 4.85
N PRO A 264 -21.77 -14.65 3.73
CA PRO A 264 -22.68 -13.52 3.75
C PRO A 264 -24.09 -13.87 4.23
N GLU A 265 -24.64 -15.00 3.79
CA GLU A 265 -25.96 -15.45 4.22
C GLU A 265 -25.97 -15.77 5.73
N GLN A 266 -24.94 -16.45 6.21
CA GLN A 266 -24.81 -16.83 7.62
C GLN A 266 -24.71 -15.60 8.53
N LEU A 267 -23.97 -14.58 8.12
CA LEU A 267 -23.88 -13.31 8.84
C LEU A 267 -25.21 -12.54 8.80
N ARG A 268 -25.86 -12.49 7.65
CA ARG A 268 -27.16 -11.80 7.47
C ARG A 268 -28.24 -12.36 8.38
N GLN A 269 -28.33 -13.69 8.49
CA GLN A 269 -29.30 -14.37 9.38
C GLN A 269 -29.11 -14.03 10.86
N ARG A 270 -27.90 -13.61 11.24
CA ARG A 270 -27.54 -13.20 12.62
C ARG A 270 -27.54 -11.68 12.80
N GLY A 271 -28.02 -10.91 11.82
CA GLY A 271 -28.05 -9.45 11.87
C GLY A 271 -26.67 -8.80 11.81
N ILE A 272 -25.67 -9.48 11.26
CA ILE A 272 -24.32 -8.97 11.05
C ILE A 272 -24.21 -8.50 9.60
N THR A 273 -23.59 -7.34 9.39
CA THR A 273 -23.45 -6.68 8.08
C THR A 273 -22.00 -6.68 7.61
N PHE A 274 -21.73 -6.30 6.36
CA PHE A 274 -20.38 -5.91 5.92
C PHE A 274 -20.26 -4.39 5.82
N SER A 275 -19.06 -3.88 6.11
CA SER A 275 -18.72 -2.47 5.90
C SER A 275 -17.29 -2.37 5.38
N THR A 276 -17.04 -1.42 4.50
CA THR A 276 -15.64 -1.09 4.14
C THR A 276 -14.95 -0.34 5.27
N PRO A 277 -13.61 -0.32 5.32
CA PRO A 277 -12.85 0.49 6.25
C PRO A 277 -13.27 1.97 6.27
N SER A 278 -13.50 2.59 5.10
CA SER A 278 -14.00 3.98 5.03
C SER A 278 -15.36 4.17 5.66
N GLU A 279 -16.28 3.23 5.46
CA GLU A 279 -17.63 3.34 6.04
C GLU A 279 -17.59 3.23 7.57
N ILE A 280 -16.76 2.32 8.09
CA ILE A 280 -16.53 2.19 9.54
C ILE A 280 -15.94 3.48 10.09
N CYS A 281 -14.89 4.00 9.43
CA CYS A 281 -14.25 5.25 9.83
C CYS A 281 -15.17 6.47 9.71
N ALA A 282 -16.22 6.43 8.88
CA ALA A 282 -17.20 7.52 8.81
C ALA A 282 -18.30 7.40 9.87
N LYS A 283 -18.78 6.18 10.17
CA LYS A 283 -19.99 5.94 10.98
C LYS A 283 -19.72 5.72 12.47
N ILE A 284 -18.62 5.04 12.81
CA ILE A 284 -18.38 4.55 14.18
C ILE A 284 -17.43 5.50 14.91
N LYS A 285 -17.78 5.90 16.12
CA LYS A 285 -16.95 6.77 16.96
C LYS A 285 -15.79 5.97 17.55
N SER A 286 -14.65 6.65 17.74
CA SER A 286 -13.53 6.06 18.48
C SER A 286 -13.95 5.77 19.92
N ALA A 287 -13.56 4.60 20.44
CA ALA A 287 -13.70 4.23 21.84
C ALA A 287 -12.62 4.88 22.74
N GLY A 288 -11.60 5.49 22.14
CA GLY A 288 -10.50 6.16 22.81
C GLY A 288 -9.21 6.06 22.01
N ASP A 289 -8.15 6.66 22.54
CA ASP A 289 -6.82 6.49 21.97
C ASP A 289 -6.26 5.09 22.23
N LEU A 290 -5.49 4.63 21.26
CA LEU A 290 -4.57 3.51 21.39
C LEU A 290 -3.16 4.09 21.32
N SER A 291 -2.34 3.83 22.33
CA SER A 291 -0.94 4.22 22.33
C SER A 291 -0.08 2.99 22.06
N VAL A 292 0.79 3.10 21.06
CA VAL A 292 1.70 2.09 20.59
C VAL A 292 3.08 2.73 20.47
N GLU A 293 3.93 2.50 21.47
CA GLU A 293 5.27 3.09 21.55
C GLU A 293 6.26 2.44 20.58
N TYR A 294 6.16 1.11 20.40
CA TYR A 294 7.06 0.34 19.54
C TYR A 294 6.28 -0.28 18.37
N PRO A 295 6.87 -0.32 17.16
CA PRO A 295 6.19 -0.84 15.99
C PRO A 295 5.71 -2.28 16.18
N THR A 296 4.40 -2.46 16.05
CA THR A 296 3.76 -3.77 15.93
C THR A 296 3.74 -4.23 14.48
N SER A 297 3.47 -5.51 14.24
CA SER A 297 3.21 -6.09 12.92
C SER A 297 2.22 -7.24 13.03
N TRP A 298 1.69 -7.71 11.90
CA TRP A 298 0.77 -8.87 11.90
C TRP A 298 1.45 -10.25 11.84
N ALA A 299 2.78 -10.30 11.82
CA ALA A 299 3.53 -11.53 11.65
C ALA A 299 4.05 -12.08 12.98
N ASP A 300 4.20 -13.41 13.02
CA ASP A 300 4.64 -14.21 14.16
C ASP A 300 3.89 -13.95 15.48
N GLU A 301 4.02 -14.84 16.45
CA GLU A 301 3.29 -14.74 17.72
C GLU A 301 3.58 -13.43 18.48
N GLU A 302 4.80 -12.90 18.34
CA GLU A 302 5.23 -11.69 19.03
C GLU A 302 4.57 -10.41 18.50
N ARG A 303 4.08 -10.40 17.26
CA ARG A 303 3.41 -9.25 16.59
C ARG A 303 4.28 -7.99 16.57
N ASP A 304 5.55 -8.16 16.25
CA ASP A 304 6.57 -7.10 16.23
C ASP A 304 7.38 -7.12 14.92
N LEU A 305 8.44 -6.33 14.83
CA LEU A 305 9.33 -6.28 13.66
C LEU A 305 10.41 -7.37 13.64
N SER A 306 10.46 -8.28 14.61
CA SER A 306 11.50 -9.31 14.68
C SER A 306 11.61 -10.22 13.45
N PRO A 307 10.54 -10.47 12.65
CA PRO A 307 10.69 -11.24 11.41
C PRO A 307 11.53 -10.54 10.33
N TRP A 308 11.64 -9.21 10.37
CA TRP A 308 12.36 -8.42 9.36
C TRP A 308 13.58 -7.67 9.90
N LEU A 309 13.64 -7.39 11.20
CA LEU A 309 14.71 -6.61 11.85
C LEU A 309 15.23 -7.26 13.14
N GLY A 310 14.96 -8.56 13.34
CA GLY A 310 15.30 -9.29 14.56
C GLY A 310 16.78 -9.67 14.71
N ASN A 311 17.58 -9.56 13.66
CA ASN A 311 19.01 -9.88 13.71
C ASN A 311 19.92 -8.82 13.05
N VAL A 312 21.23 -8.93 13.29
CA VAL A 312 22.23 -7.97 12.82
C VAL A 312 22.36 -7.91 11.30
N MET A 313 22.13 -9.01 10.59
CA MET A 313 22.19 -9.06 9.11
C MET A 313 21.07 -8.23 8.51
N GLN A 314 19.86 -8.44 9.01
CA GLN A 314 18.68 -7.69 8.63
C GLN A 314 18.83 -6.20 8.90
N GLN A 315 19.29 -5.84 10.10
CA GLN A 315 19.49 -4.44 10.50
C GLN A 315 20.56 -3.76 9.63
N GLU A 316 21.67 -4.44 9.34
CA GLU A 316 22.74 -3.92 8.46
C GLU A 316 22.22 -3.72 7.03
N ALA A 317 21.56 -4.72 6.45
CA ALA A 317 20.96 -4.63 5.12
C ALA A 317 19.95 -3.48 5.02
N PHE A 318 19.08 -3.35 6.03
CA PHE A 318 18.10 -2.29 6.14
C PHE A 318 18.75 -0.90 6.22
N ASN A 319 19.68 -0.69 7.16
CA ASN A 319 20.37 0.59 7.30
C ASN A 319 21.14 0.97 6.04
N LYS A 320 21.77 -0.01 5.38
CA LYS A 320 22.55 0.21 4.17
C LYS A 320 21.66 0.58 2.98
N LEU A 321 20.52 -0.08 2.81
CA LEU A 321 19.53 0.28 1.78
C LEU A 321 19.07 1.74 1.95
N TYR A 322 18.60 2.12 3.15
CA TYR A 322 18.08 3.47 3.37
C TYR A 322 19.16 4.56 3.45
N SER A 323 20.45 4.21 3.51
CA SER A 323 21.55 5.19 3.43
C SER A 323 21.61 5.97 2.11
N VAL A 324 20.93 5.48 1.05
CA VAL A 324 20.84 6.12 -0.26
C VAL A 324 19.45 6.64 -0.60
N SER A 325 18.44 6.47 0.26
CA SER A 325 17.02 6.77 -0.05
C SER A 325 16.82 8.23 -0.48
N GLU A 326 17.47 9.16 0.23
CA GLU A 326 17.41 10.58 -0.08
C GLU A 326 17.94 10.87 -1.49
N ARG A 327 19.11 10.33 -1.82
CA ARG A 327 19.77 10.50 -3.13
C ARG A 327 18.97 9.85 -4.26
N VAL A 328 18.37 8.69 -4.01
CA VAL A 328 17.46 8.04 -4.96
C VAL A 328 16.22 8.92 -5.21
N ARG A 329 15.63 9.50 -4.17
CA ARG A 329 14.49 10.42 -4.29
C ARG A 329 14.84 11.64 -5.13
N ILE A 330 16.03 12.21 -4.94
CA ILE A 330 16.49 13.42 -5.63
C ILE A 330 16.87 13.14 -7.09
N CYS A 331 17.48 12.00 -7.39
CA CYS A 331 18.06 11.75 -8.71
C CYS A 331 17.04 11.74 -9.86
N ARG A 332 15.74 11.56 -9.55
CA ARG A 332 14.63 11.42 -10.52
C ARG A 332 14.93 10.45 -11.67
N ASN A 333 15.88 9.52 -11.48
CA ASN A 333 16.21 8.48 -12.44
C ASN A 333 15.23 7.34 -12.24
N LYS A 334 14.26 7.21 -13.14
CA LYS A 334 13.18 6.22 -13.04
C LYS A 334 13.66 4.80 -12.82
N ARG A 335 14.77 4.41 -13.47
CA ARG A 335 15.31 3.05 -13.34
C ARG A 335 15.90 2.80 -11.95
N LEU A 336 16.62 3.77 -11.40
CA LEU A 336 17.15 3.65 -10.02
C LEU A 336 16.05 3.72 -8.97
N GLN A 337 15.00 4.51 -9.21
CA GLN A 337 13.83 4.55 -8.33
C GLN A 337 13.10 3.21 -8.32
N GLN A 338 12.84 2.63 -9.50
CA GLN A 338 12.27 1.29 -9.60
C GLN A 338 13.15 0.23 -8.95
N ASP A 339 14.47 0.26 -9.20
CA ASP A 339 15.40 -0.65 -8.55
C ASP A 339 15.34 -0.52 -7.02
N PHE A 340 15.23 0.72 -6.51
CA PHE A 340 15.11 0.95 -5.08
C PHE A 340 13.78 0.46 -4.52
N ASP A 341 12.67 0.64 -5.22
CA ASP A 341 11.36 0.13 -4.82
C ASP A 341 11.38 -1.40 -4.70
N TYR A 342 11.99 -2.11 -5.66
CA TYR A 342 12.08 -3.57 -5.63
C TYR A 342 13.01 -4.07 -4.52
N LEU A 343 14.11 -3.37 -4.27
CA LEU A 343 15.05 -3.73 -3.20
C LEU A 343 14.45 -3.48 -1.81
N GLN A 344 13.51 -2.55 -1.66
CA GLN A 344 12.81 -2.26 -0.40
C GLN A 344 11.80 -3.33 0.02
N ALA A 345 11.35 -4.19 -0.91
CA ALA A 345 10.34 -5.21 -0.63
C ALA A 345 10.67 -6.03 0.62
N SER A 346 9.71 -6.10 1.55
CA SER A 346 9.91 -6.70 2.87
C SER A 346 10.37 -8.16 2.83
N ASN A 347 10.03 -8.93 1.79
CA ASN A 347 10.49 -10.31 1.61
C ASN A 347 12.01 -10.44 1.63
N ASN A 348 12.74 -9.45 1.08
CA ASN A 348 14.20 -9.47 1.05
C ASN A 348 14.78 -9.60 2.46
N LEU A 349 14.26 -8.82 3.41
CA LEU A 349 14.65 -8.88 4.82
C LEU A 349 14.14 -10.15 5.50
N HIS A 350 12.92 -10.59 5.19
CA HIS A 350 12.35 -11.81 5.77
C HIS A 350 13.19 -13.06 5.44
N PHE A 351 13.73 -13.15 4.23
CA PHE A 351 14.60 -14.28 3.83
C PHE A 351 15.88 -14.38 4.65
N MET A 352 16.35 -13.27 5.24
CA MET A 352 17.50 -13.20 6.15
C MET A 352 17.13 -13.54 7.61
N SER A 353 15.87 -13.86 7.91
CA SER A 353 15.43 -14.20 9.26
C SER A 353 16.03 -15.53 9.73
N THR A 354 16.55 -15.47 10.96
CA THR A 354 17.09 -16.61 11.71
C THR A 354 16.12 -17.12 12.78
N LYS A 355 14.87 -16.64 12.80
CA LYS A 355 13.87 -17.10 13.79
C LYS A 355 13.58 -18.60 13.60
N PRO A 356 13.30 -19.34 14.69
CA PRO A 356 12.98 -20.77 14.60
C PRO A 356 11.80 -21.07 13.69
N GLY A 357 10.74 -20.25 13.73
CA GLY A 357 9.57 -20.39 12.84
C GLY A 357 9.87 -20.13 11.36
N SER A 358 10.96 -19.43 11.06
CA SER A 358 11.42 -19.23 9.69
C SER A 358 12.21 -20.44 9.17
N TYR A 359 12.74 -21.33 10.02
CA TYR A 359 13.52 -22.50 9.57
C TYR A 359 12.63 -23.46 8.74
N GLY A 360 13.03 -23.75 7.49
CA GLY A 360 12.22 -24.54 6.55
C GLY A 360 11.10 -23.78 5.82
N GLY A 361 10.86 -22.51 6.18
CA GLY A 361 9.98 -21.62 5.41
C GLY A 361 10.58 -21.21 4.06
N TYR A 362 9.72 -20.77 3.14
CA TYR A 362 10.10 -20.34 1.81
C TYR A 362 11.10 -19.17 1.85
N ARG A 363 12.23 -19.31 1.15
CA ARG A 363 13.28 -18.29 1.01
C ARG A 363 13.69 -18.04 -0.44
N GLY A 364 12.78 -18.27 -1.39
CA GLY A 364 13.10 -18.17 -2.81
C GLY A 364 14.24 -19.12 -3.20
N ILE A 365 15.29 -18.58 -3.81
CA ILE A 365 16.43 -19.33 -4.37
C ILE A 365 17.58 -19.58 -3.37
N TYR A 366 17.41 -19.14 -2.11
CA TYR A 366 18.47 -19.13 -1.12
C TYR A 366 18.45 -20.37 -0.23
N ASP A 367 19.63 -20.95 -0.03
CA ASP A 367 19.78 -22.17 0.78
C ASP A 367 19.73 -21.88 2.29
N THR A 368 20.17 -20.68 2.70
CA THR A 368 20.23 -20.26 4.10
C THR A 368 19.96 -18.76 4.25
N PRO A 369 19.62 -18.27 5.46
CA PRO A 369 19.54 -16.83 5.74
C PRO A 369 20.83 -16.06 5.41
N TYR A 370 22.00 -16.71 5.56
CA TYR A 370 23.30 -16.13 5.24
C TYR A 370 23.52 -16.00 3.73
N ASP A 371 23.04 -16.97 2.95
CA ASP A 371 23.08 -16.91 1.48
C ASP A 371 22.22 -15.75 0.96
N ALA A 372 21.00 -15.60 1.50
CA ALA A 372 20.12 -14.47 1.20
C ALA A 372 20.79 -13.13 1.53
N PHE A 373 21.41 -13.01 2.72
CA PHE A 373 22.12 -11.79 3.13
C PHE A 373 23.31 -11.48 2.22
N ILE A 374 24.17 -12.45 1.92
CA ILE A 374 25.34 -12.24 1.05
C ILE A 374 24.90 -11.80 -0.34
N ASN A 375 23.89 -12.46 -0.92
CA ASN A 375 23.34 -12.10 -2.23
C ASN A 375 22.83 -10.65 -2.23
N TYR A 376 21.98 -10.33 -1.26
CA TYR A 376 21.38 -9.01 -1.15
C TYR A 376 22.43 -7.91 -0.92
N MET A 377 23.44 -8.15 -0.09
CA MET A 377 24.50 -7.18 0.18
C MET A 377 25.43 -6.93 -1.03
N ASN A 378 25.64 -7.93 -1.90
CA ASN A 378 26.34 -7.72 -3.17
C ASN A 378 25.52 -6.82 -4.10
N ILE A 379 24.21 -7.08 -4.22
CA ILE A 379 23.29 -6.25 -5.01
C ILE A 379 23.26 -4.81 -4.47
N LEU A 380 23.11 -4.65 -3.15
CA LEU A 380 23.16 -3.33 -2.52
C LEU A 380 24.51 -2.64 -2.76
N GLY A 381 25.62 -3.38 -2.75
CA GLY A 381 26.94 -2.83 -3.06
C GLY A 381 27.02 -2.21 -4.46
N ASP A 382 26.52 -2.93 -5.47
CA ASP A 382 26.44 -2.42 -6.83
C ASP A 382 25.45 -1.24 -6.94
N PHE A 383 24.24 -1.40 -6.40
CA PHE A 383 23.19 -0.39 -6.45
C PHE A 383 23.65 0.93 -5.80
N ILE A 384 24.24 0.89 -4.61
CA ILE A 384 24.75 2.07 -3.91
C ILE A 384 25.88 2.72 -4.72
N THR A 385 26.76 1.93 -5.33
CA THR A 385 27.82 2.45 -6.21
C THR A 385 27.21 3.20 -7.40
N ARG A 386 26.16 2.67 -8.03
CA ARG A 386 25.43 3.34 -9.11
C ARG A 386 24.81 4.66 -8.66
N VAL A 387 24.17 4.68 -7.49
CA VAL A 387 23.60 5.92 -6.92
C VAL A 387 24.70 6.95 -6.64
N ASN A 388 25.80 6.53 -6.01
CA ASN A 388 26.93 7.41 -5.68
C ASN A 388 27.62 7.98 -6.92
N ASN A 389 27.70 7.21 -8.02
CA ASN A 389 28.32 7.69 -9.25
C ASN A 389 27.52 8.81 -9.93
N LEU A 390 26.20 8.87 -9.69
CA LEU A 390 25.37 9.99 -10.15
C LEU A 390 25.46 11.21 -9.20
N PHE A 391 25.72 10.98 -7.91
CA PHE A 391 25.84 12.02 -6.88
C PHE A 391 27.06 11.74 -5.98
N PRO A 392 28.28 12.11 -6.43
CA PRO A 392 29.50 11.80 -5.70
C PRO A 392 29.56 12.57 -4.38
N ASN A 393 29.51 11.83 -3.26
CA ASN A 393 29.74 12.25 -1.86
C ASN A 393 29.61 13.77 -1.58
N VAL A 394 28.42 14.31 -1.82
CA VAL A 394 28.00 15.57 -1.20
C VAL A 394 27.42 15.17 0.16
N ASP A 395 27.86 15.83 1.24
CA ASP A 395 27.28 15.61 2.57
C ASP A 395 25.76 15.82 2.49
N ASN A 396 24.96 14.96 3.14
CA ASN A 396 23.50 15.07 3.07
C ASN A 396 23.03 16.45 3.58
N GLU A 397 23.74 17.06 4.54
CA GLU A 397 23.44 18.43 4.99
C GLU A 397 23.68 19.48 3.89
N GLU A 398 24.81 19.37 3.19
CA GLU A 398 25.16 20.27 2.08
C GLU A 398 24.19 20.08 0.91
N LEU A 399 23.85 18.84 0.59
CA LEU A 399 22.86 18.47 -0.41
C LEU A 399 21.47 19.02 -0.03
N ASN A 400 21.04 18.87 1.22
CA ASN A 400 19.78 19.44 1.71
C ASN A 400 19.74 20.96 1.64
N SER A 401 20.85 21.64 1.94
CA SER A 401 20.93 23.10 1.83
C SER A 401 20.81 23.57 0.37
N LEU A 402 21.48 22.87 -0.55
CA LEU A 402 21.42 23.13 -1.99
C LEU A 402 20.03 22.82 -2.53
N LEU A 403 19.39 21.73 -2.10
CA LEU A 403 18.04 21.35 -2.52
C LEU A 403 16.97 22.26 -1.97
N THR A 404 17.10 22.71 -0.73
CA THR A 404 16.20 23.72 -0.16
C THR A 404 16.30 25.00 -1.00
N THR A 405 17.52 25.36 -1.40
CA THR A 405 17.75 26.51 -2.29
C THR A 405 17.11 26.29 -3.67
N ILE A 406 17.32 25.13 -4.29
CA ILE A 406 16.73 24.78 -5.58
C ILE A 406 15.20 24.76 -5.51
N LYS A 407 14.62 24.15 -4.48
CA LYS A 407 13.16 24.10 -4.29
C LYS A 407 12.57 25.49 -4.09
N ASN A 408 13.19 26.33 -3.27
CA ASN A 408 12.77 27.72 -3.10
C ASN A 408 12.83 28.49 -4.43
N GLN A 409 13.84 28.20 -5.27
CA GLN A 409 13.96 28.76 -6.61
C GLN A 409 12.89 28.22 -7.56
N GLU A 410 12.57 26.92 -7.53
CA GLU A 410 11.47 26.31 -8.31
C GLU A 410 10.12 26.93 -7.93
N ASP A 411 9.84 27.08 -6.63
CA ASP A 411 8.60 27.71 -6.12
C ASP A 411 8.54 29.20 -6.55
N GLU A 412 9.67 29.92 -6.51
CA GLU A 412 9.76 31.30 -6.98
C GLU A 412 9.54 31.40 -8.50
N LEU A 413 10.07 30.45 -9.27
CA LEU A 413 9.86 30.38 -10.72
C LEU A 413 8.39 30.11 -11.04
N GLU A 414 7.71 29.21 -10.33
CA GLU A 414 6.29 28.93 -10.55
C GLU A 414 5.41 30.16 -10.26
N ILE A 415 5.75 30.94 -9.21
CA ILE A 415 5.08 32.21 -8.91
C ILE A 415 5.32 33.22 -10.04
N LYS A 416 6.57 33.34 -10.51
CA LYS A 416 6.93 34.25 -11.61
C LYS A 416 6.24 33.86 -12.92
N ASP A 417 6.12 32.57 -13.22
CA ASP A 417 5.44 32.09 -14.43
C ASP A 417 3.95 32.44 -14.39
N LYS A 418 3.27 32.26 -13.25
CA LYS A 418 1.88 32.72 -13.06
C LYS A 418 1.74 34.23 -13.22
N GLU A 419 2.71 35.01 -12.75
CA GLU A 419 2.72 36.46 -12.89
C GLU A 419 2.95 36.90 -14.35
N ILE A 420 3.85 36.20 -15.06
CA ILE A 420 4.07 36.39 -16.50
C ILE A 420 2.79 36.08 -17.29
N GLU A 421 2.10 34.97 -17.01
CA GLU A 421 0.84 34.64 -17.67
C GLU A 421 -0.22 35.74 -17.46
N LYS A 422 -0.32 36.25 -16.23
CA LYS A 422 -1.23 37.34 -15.88
C LYS A 422 -0.88 38.64 -16.63
N LEU A 423 0.40 39.00 -16.69
CA LEU A 423 0.87 40.17 -17.44
C LEU A 423 0.65 40.01 -18.94
N GLN A 424 0.90 38.83 -19.52
CA GLN A 424 0.60 38.53 -20.92
C GLN A 424 -0.89 38.60 -21.23
N HIS A 425 -1.75 38.20 -20.30
CA HIS A 425 -3.20 38.37 -20.43
C HIS A 425 -3.61 39.85 -20.39
N MET A 426 -3.04 40.64 -19.48
CA MET A 426 -3.25 42.09 -19.41
C MET A 426 -2.76 42.82 -20.67
N MET A 427 -1.57 42.47 -21.19
CA MET A 427 -1.04 43.03 -22.43
C MET A 427 -1.95 42.75 -23.62
N ARG A 428 -2.39 41.49 -23.80
CA ARG A 428 -3.37 41.13 -24.84
C ARG A 428 -4.67 41.92 -24.71
N HIS A 429 -5.12 42.19 -23.49
CA HIS A 429 -6.30 43.01 -23.25
C HIS A 429 -6.07 44.50 -23.60
N LEU A 430 -4.90 45.05 -23.31
CA LEU A 430 -4.55 46.43 -23.68
C LEU A 430 -4.36 46.60 -25.19
N GLU A 431 -3.74 45.64 -25.87
CA GLU A 431 -3.59 45.64 -27.34
C GLU A 431 -4.96 45.57 -28.05
N THR A 432 -5.90 44.80 -27.52
CA THR A 432 -7.28 44.78 -28.04
C THR A 432 -8.01 46.12 -27.81
N LEU A 433 -7.80 46.78 -26.66
CA LEU A 433 -8.35 48.11 -26.39
C LEU A 433 -7.73 49.21 -27.28
N GLU A 434 -6.43 49.15 -27.56
CA GLU A 434 -5.76 50.08 -28.48
C GLU A 434 -6.18 49.84 -29.95
N GLY A 435 -6.39 48.58 -30.34
CA GLY A 435 -6.99 48.21 -31.63
C GLY A 435 -8.41 48.77 -31.79
N GLU A 436 -9.23 48.73 -30.74
CA GLU A 436 -10.58 49.30 -30.77
C GLU A 436 -10.58 50.85 -30.78
N GLN A 437 -9.61 51.49 -30.14
CA GLN A 437 -9.46 52.95 -30.16
C GLN A 437 -8.93 53.46 -31.51
N THR A 438 -8.01 52.75 -32.16
CA THR A 438 -7.52 53.09 -33.52
C THR A 438 -8.60 52.91 -34.59
N VAL A 439 -9.49 51.91 -34.46
CA VAL A 439 -10.67 51.73 -35.34
C VAL A 439 -11.75 52.80 -35.11
N LYS A 440 -11.93 53.29 -33.87
CA LYS A 440 -12.83 54.42 -33.57
C LYS A 440 -12.24 55.77 -33.99
N GLY A 441 -10.91 55.93 -34.00
CA GLY A 441 -10.20 57.13 -34.46
C GLY A 441 -10.25 57.34 -35.98
N THR A 442 -10.29 56.27 -36.78
CA THR A 442 -10.35 56.37 -38.26
C THR A 442 -11.76 56.54 -38.83
N LYS A 443 -12.83 56.29 -38.06
CA LYS A 443 -14.23 56.46 -38.52
C LYS A 443 -14.82 57.87 -38.35
N LYS A 444 -14.05 58.84 -37.83
CA LYS A 444 -14.50 60.23 -37.59
C LYS A 444 -13.85 61.24 -38.55
N LYS A 445 -13.84 60.99 -39.87
CA LYS A 445 -13.51 62.04 -40.85
C LYS A 445 -13.98 61.78 -42.30
N THR A 446 -15.27 61.48 -42.49
CA THR A 446 -15.91 61.76 -43.79
C THR A 446 -17.41 62.00 -43.64
N THR A 447 -17.78 63.27 -43.49
CA THR A 447 -19.15 63.73 -43.78
C THR A 447 -19.02 64.98 -44.63
N VAL A 448 -19.07 64.77 -45.96
CA VAL A 448 -19.05 65.84 -46.94
C VAL A 448 -20.44 66.47 -47.03
N ARG A 449 -20.41 67.79 -46.90
CA ARG A 449 -21.48 68.80 -47.02
C ARG A 449 -22.27 68.65 -48.32
N LYS A 450 -23.61 68.56 -48.24
CA LYS A 450 -24.53 68.92 -49.34
C LYS A 450 -24.79 70.43 -49.28
N THR A 451 -24.40 71.14 -50.34
CA THR A 451 -24.75 72.56 -50.55
C THR A 451 -25.95 72.62 -51.49
N LYS A 452 -26.99 73.37 -51.10
CA LYS A 452 -28.09 73.80 -51.98
C LYS A 452 -27.66 75.07 -52.71
N LYS A 453 -27.53 75.01 -54.04
CA LYS A 453 -28.25 75.86 -55.00
C LYS A 453 -27.94 75.39 -56.41
#